data_AF-A0A660SLU1-F1
#
_entry.id   AF-A0A660SLU1-F1
#
_cell.length_a   1.000
_cell.length_b   1.000
_cell.length_c   1.000
_cell.angle_alpha   90.00
_cell.angle_beta   90.00
_cell.angle_gamma   90.00
#
_symmetry.space_group_name_H-M   'P 1'
#
loop_
_entity.id
_entity.type
_entity.pdbx_description
1 polymer ?
#
loop_
_entity_poly.entity_id
_entity_poly.type
_entity_poly.pdbx_seq_one_letter_code
_entity_poly.pdbx_strand_id
1 'polypeptide(L)'
;MVILIALQLISGPEVYFHARANALVIRYPVGPESVAVYYSLDGASWRGYWMARKGEFYESYIDLTNRPTILALIFRVGERIDDNSGDLYLYELRWQPRSILRIDFITLERMLLVAKAKLMEPDYRDEAGNILDYLDRIVSRLPRYRKPFNRRVQELRMRVGNLKIGD
;
A
#
# COMPACT_ATOMS: atom_id res chain seq x y z
N MET A 1 -28.18 -23.23 13.68
CA MET A 1 -28.35 -21.87 13.14
C MET A 1 -26.97 -21.27 12.98
N VAL A 2 -26.39 -21.38 11.79
CA VAL A 2 -25.05 -20.84 11.51
C VAL A 2 -25.25 -19.38 11.18
N ILE A 3 -24.80 -18.49 12.06
CA ILE A 3 -24.70 -17.06 11.76
C ILE A 3 -23.63 -16.96 10.67
N LEU A 4 -24.07 -16.93 9.42
CA LEU A 4 -23.26 -16.44 8.31
C LEU A 4 -23.02 -14.96 8.60
N ILE A 5 -21.85 -14.65 9.17
CA ILE A 5 -21.33 -13.29 9.13
C ILE A 5 -21.08 -13.00 7.66
N ALA A 6 -22.09 -12.43 6.99
CA ALA A 6 -21.91 -11.73 5.75
C ALA A 6 -21.06 -10.49 6.06
N LEU A 7 -19.74 -10.68 6.09
CA LEU A 7 -18.76 -9.60 5.98
C LEU A 7 -18.83 -9.05 4.55
N GLN A 8 -19.94 -8.40 4.20
CA GLN A 8 -19.97 -7.39 3.15
C GLN A 8 -19.18 -6.18 3.67
N LEU A 9 -17.86 -6.25 3.72
CA LEU A 9 -16.99 -5.11 4.10
C LEU A 9 -15.55 -5.36 3.63
N ILE A 10 -15.37 -5.54 2.33
CA ILE A 10 -14.11 -5.14 1.68
C ILE A 10 -14.48 -4.10 0.62
N SER A 11 -14.80 -2.88 1.06
CA SER A 11 -14.91 -1.74 0.16
C SER A 11 -13.49 -1.31 -0.24
N GLY A 12 -13.00 -1.87 -1.34
CA GLY A 12 -11.69 -1.54 -1.91
C GLY A 12 -11.39 -2.37 -3.15
N PRO A 13 -10.32 -2.02 -3.88
CA PRO A 13 -9.89 -2.81 -5.02
C PRO A 13 -9.31 -4.16 -4.57
N GLU A 14 -9.54 -5.19 -5.37
CA GLU A 14 -8.84 -6.46 -5.22
C GLU A 14 -7.52 -6.38 -5.98
N VAL A 15 -6.44 -6.83 -5.36
CA VAL A 15 -5.11 -6.88 -5.97
C VAL A 15 -4.53 -8.26 -5.75
N TYR A 16 -4.12 -8.93 -6.82
CA TYR A 16 -3.53 -10.26 -6.75
C TYR A 16 -2.52 -10.48 -7.89
N PHE A 17 -1.57 -11.39 -7.68
CA PHE A 17 -0.63 -11.78 -8.72
C PHE A 17 -1.33 -12.56 -9.82
N HIS A 18 -1.02 -12.24 -11.07
CA HIS A 18 -1.43 -13.05 -12.19
C HIS A 18 -0.72 -14.41 -12.14
N ALA A 19 -1.48 -15.51 -12.26
CA ALA A 19 -0.95 -16.86 -12.06
C ALA A 19 0.15 -17.24 -13.05
N ARG A 20 0.08 -16.74 -14.29
CA ARG A 20 0.96 -17.15 -15.41
C ARG A 20 1.86 -16.03 -15.94
N ALA A 21 1.74 -14.81 -15.40
CA ALA A 21 2.47 -13.65 -15.88
C ALA A 21 3.15 -12.92 -14.73
N ASN A 22 4.19 -12.17 -15.03
CA ASN A 22 4.82 -11.29 -14.04
C ASN A 22 4.04 -9.97 -13.93
N ALA A 23 2.78 -10.07 -13.51
CA ALA A 23 1.86 -8.95 -13.46
C ALA A 23 0.95 -9.00 -12.23
N LEU A 24 0.40 -7.85 -11.85
CA LEU A 24 -0.75 -7.77 -10.94
C LEU A 24 -2.02 -7.63 -11.75
N VAL A 25 -3.08 -8.25 -11.25
CA VAL A 25 -4.43 -7.93 -11.64
C VAL A 25 -5.02 -7.02 -10.57
N ILE A 26 -5.64 -5.93 -11.02
CA ILE A 26 -6.38 -5.00 -10.17
C ILE A 26 -7.84 -5.08 -10.59
N ARG A 27 -8.71 -5.39 -9.63
CA ARG A 27 -10.16 -5.33 -9.81
C ARG A 27 -10.76 -4.22 -8.99
N TYR A 28 -11.67 -3.49 -9.60
CA TYR A 28 -12.46 -2.47 -8.95
C TYR A 28 -13.95 -2.79 -9.20
N PRO A 29 -14.83 -2.72 -8.19
CA PRO A 29 -16.24 -3.07 -8.35
C PRO A 29 -16.90 -2.27 -9.48
N VAL A 30 -17.75 -2.91 -10.29
CA VAL A 30 -18.48 -2.21 -11.35
C VAL A 30 -19.47 -1.21 -10.78
N GLY A 31 -19.51 -0.04 -11.41
CA GLY A 31 -20.51 1.00 -11.25
C GLY A 31 -20.90 1.57 -12.62
N PRO A 32 -21.86 2.52 -12.66
CA PRO A 32 -22.34 3.10 -13.92
C PRO A 32 -21.27 3.91 -14.66
N GLU A 33 -20.24 4.36 -13.95
CA GLU A 33 -19.20 5.24 -14.46
C GLU A 33 -17.98 4.44 -14.95
N SER A 34 -17.24 5.03 -15.90
CA SER A 34 -15.94 4.50 -16.30
C SER A 34 -14.91 4.66 -15.17
N VAL A 35 -13.97 3.71 -15.09
CA VAL A 35 -12.93 3.69 -14.06
C VAL A 35 -11.55 3.71 -14.69
N ALA A 36 -10.70 4.63 -14.26
CA ALA A 36 -9.27 4.60 -14.52
C ALA A 36 -8.52 4.28 -13.22
N VAL A 37 -7.47 3.45 -13.32
CA VAL A 37 -6.53 3.22 -12.23
C VAL A 37 -5.28 4.04 -12.50
N TYR A 38 -4.79 4.74 -11.47
CA TYR A 38 -3.45 5.30 -11.46
C TYR A 38 -2.61 4.60 -10.41
N TYR A 39 -1.36 4.30 -10.74
CA TYR A 39 -0.45 3.59 -9.87
C TYR A 39 0.94 4.21 -9.83
N SER A 40 1.64 3.96 -8.73
CA SER A 40 3.07 4.19 -8.58
C SER A 40 3.74 2.94 -8.01
N LEU A 41 4.93 2.62 -8.52
CA LEU A 41 5.75 1.48 -8.12
C LEU A 41 7.04 2.01 -7.49
N ASP A 42 7.32 1.65 -6.24
CA ASP A 42 8.50 2.08 -5.47
C ASP A 42 8.78 3.59 -5.56
N GLY A 43 7.73 4.41 -5.56
CA GLY A 43 7.83 5.87 -5.56
C GLY A 43 8.09 6.50 -6.93
N ALA A 44 8.06 5.72 -8.01
CA ALA A 44 8.15 6.22 -9.38
C ALA A 44 6.97 7.13 -9.75
N SER A 45 7.12 7.89 -10.84
CA SER A 45 6.04 8.74 -11.38
C SER A 45 4.75 7.95 -11.61
N TRP A 46 3.62 8.57 -11.28
CA TRP A 46 2.30 7.99 -11.47
C TRP A 46 2.04 7.68 -12.94
N ARG A 47 1.52 6.48 -13.21
CA ARG A 47 1.03 6.03 -14.52
C ARG A 47 -0.45 5.69 -14.39
N GLY A 48 -1.22 5.79 -15.47
CA GLY A 48 -2.64 5.50 -15.41
C GLY A 48 -3.21 4.91 -16.69
N TYR A 49 -4.25 4.09 -16.54
CA TYR A 49 -4.91 3.37 -17.61
C TYR A 49 -6.41 3.28 -17.32
N TRP A 50 -7.22 3.38 -18.37
CA TRP A 50 -8.64 3.03 -18.29
C TRP A 50 -8.77 1.52 -18.06
N MET A 51 -9.61 1.14 -17.10
CA MET A 51 -9.86 -0.25 -16.76
C MET A 51 -10.93 -0.83 -17.70
N ALA A 52 -10.79 -2.10 -18.08
CA ALA A 52 -11.75 -2.78 -18.93
C ALA A 52 -12.86 -3.42 -18.09
N ARG A 53 -14.12 -3.26 -18.49
CA ARG A 53 -15.23 -3.96 -17.84
C ARG A 53 -15.18 -5.47 -18.13
N LYS A 54 -15.23 -6.28 -17.08
CA LYS A 54 -15.19 -7.76 -17.09
C LYS A 54 -16.21 -8.29 -16.08
N GLY A 55 -17.44 -8.53 -16.55
CA GLY A 55 -18.55 -8.94 -15.69
C GLY A 55 -18.86 -7.86 -14.66
N GLU A 56 -18.78 -8.23 -13.38
CA GLU A 56 -19.06 -7.38 -12.20
C GLU A 56 -17.85 -6.53 -11.75
N PHE A 57 -16.72 -6.59 -12.47
CA PHE A 57 -15.51 -5.83 -12.14
C PHE A 57 -14.99 -5.02 -13.32
N TYR A 58 -14.38 -3.88 -13.01
CA TYR A 58 -13.39 -3.25 -13.86
C TYR A 58 -12.03 -3.89 -13.57
N GLU A 59 -11.31 -4.32 -14.61
CA GLU A 59 -10.04 -5.04 -14.48
C GLU A 59 -8.93 -4.34 -15.25
N SER A 60 -7.73 -4.30 -14.67
CA SER A 60 -6.51 -3.83 -15.31
C SER A 60 -5.30 -4.64 -14.86
N TYR A 61 -4.23 -4.56 -15.64
CA TYR A 61 -3.00 -5.31 -15.44
C TYR A 61 -1.83 -4.35 -15.26
N ILE A 62 -1.01 -4.59 -14.23
CA ILE A 62 0.25 -3.86 -14.03
C ILE A 62 1.41 -4.82 -14.26
N ASP A 63 2.28 -4.47 -15.20
CA ASP A 63 3.54 -5.18 -15.43
C ASP A 63 4.49 -4.99 -14.24
N LEU A 64 5.03 -6.09 -13.73
CA LEU A 64 5.96 -6.12 -12.60
C LEU A 64 7.38 -6.56 -13.01
N THR A 65 7.81 -6.31 -14.24
CA THR A 65 9.14 -6.70 -14.77
C THR A 65 10.29 -6.30 -13.84
N ASN A 66 10.22 -5.13 -13.22
CA ASN A 66 11.26 -4.62 -12.32
C ASN A 66 11.16 -5.13 -10.88
N ARG A 67 10.27 -6.07 -10.61
CA ARG A 67 10.00 -6.64 -9.28
C ARG A 67 9.83 -5.58 -8.17
N PRO A 68 8.92 -4.61 -8.35
CA PRO A 68 8.73 -3.57 -7.35
C PRO A 68 8.28 -4.16 -6.01
N THR A 69 8.55 -3.43 -4.93
CA THR A 69 8.19 -3.86 -3.56
C THR A 69 7.02 -3.12 -2.98
N ILE A 70 6.72 -1.92 -3.49
CA ILE A 70 5.60 -1.08 -3.05
C ILE A 70 4.75 -0.72 -4.25
N LEU A 71 3.44 -0.92 -4.09
CA LEU A 71 2.41 -0.45 -5.00
C LEU A 71 1.55 0.58 -4.27
N ALA A 72 1.36 1.73 -4.90
CA ALA A 72 0.34 2.70 -4.51
C ALA A 72 -0.70 2.83 -5.62
N LEU A 73 -1.99 2.86 -5.26
CA LEU A 73 -3.10 3.04 -6.20
C LEU A 73 -4.01 4.19 -5.80
N ILE A 74 -4.57 4.85 -6.82
CA ILE A 74 -5.77 5.69 -6.75
C ILE A 74 -6.66 5.35 -7.95
N PHE A 75 -7.96 5.61 -7.83
CA PHE A 75 -8.92 5.39 -8.90
C PHE A 75 -9.60 6.71 -9.26
N ARG A 76 -9.88 6.89 -10.55
CA ARG A 76 -10.82 7.91 -11.02
C ARG A 76 -12.08 7.18 -11.45
N VAL A 77 -13.21 7.50 -10.84
CA VAL A 77 -14.53 6.95 -11.12
C VAL A 77 -15.39 8.11 -11.63
N GLY A 78 -15.58 8.19 -12.94
CA GLY A 78 -16.14 9.39 -13.59
C GLY A 78 -15.30 10.64 -13.27
N GLU A 79 -15.91 11.61 -12.59
CA GLU A 79 -15.24 12.85 -12.15
C GLU A 79 -14.67 12.76 -10.72
N ARG A 80 -14.96 11.69 -9.98
CA ARG A 80 -14.51 11.51 -8.60
C ARG A 80 -13.16 10.79 -8.55
N ILE A 81 -12.30 11.24 -7.65
CA ILE A 81 -11.10 10.49 -7.25
C ILE A 81 -11.42 9.66 -6.01
N ASP A 82 -11.24 8.35 -6.10
CA ASP A 82 -11.19 7.43 -4.97
C ASP A 82 -9.73 7.12 -4.64
N ASP A 83 -9.25 7.74 -3.57
CA ASP A 83 -7.88 7.60 -3.07
C ASP A 83 -7.85 7.10 -1.62
N ASN A 84 -8.83 6.27 -1.24
CA ASN A 84 -8.92 5.72 0.11
C ASN A 84 -8.94 6.84 1.18
N SER A 85 -9.83 7.82 1.00
CA SER A 85 -9.96 8.98 1.89
C SER A 85 -8.68 9.81 2.06
N GLY A 86 -7.85 9.87 1.01
CA GLY A 86 -6.60 10.62 0.98
C GLY A 86 -5.35 9.86 1.41
N ASP A 87 -5.46 8.60 1.84
CA ASP A 87 -4.34 7.78 2.33
C ASP A 87 -3.73 6.85 1.28
N LEU A 88 -4.28 6.82 0.07
CA LEU A 88 -3.93 5.87 -1.00
C LEU A 88 -4.26 4.42 -0.63
N TYR A 89 -4.37 3.57 -1.65
CA TYR A 89 -4.31 2.13 -1.45
C TYR A 89 -2.85 1.69 -1.57
N LEU A 90 -2.23 1.29 -0.46
CA LEU A 90 -0.82 0.90 -0.40
C LEU A 90 -0.69 -0.61 -0.19
N TYR A 91 0.27 -1.22 -0.90
CA TYR A 91 0.56 -2.64 -0.79
C TYR A 91 2.07 -2.91 -0.82
N GLU A 92 2.55 -3.78 0.08
CA GLU A 92 3.86 -4.43 -0.04
C GLU A 92 3.71 -5.66 -0.94
N LEU A 93 4.59 -5.77 -1.94
CA LEU A 93 4.71 -6.89 -2.84
C LEU A 93 5.95 -7.69 -2.44
N ARG A 94 5.73 -8.96 -2.06
CA ARG A 94 6.82 -9.92 -1.82
C ARG A 94 6.88 -10.90 -2.96
N TRP A 95 8.10 -11.29 -3.33
CA TRP A 95 8.38 -12.11 -4.50
C TRP A 95 8.62 -13.57 -4.16
N GLN A 96 9.07 -13.87 -2.93
CA GLN A 96 9.46 -15.19 -2.45
C GLN A 96 9.12 -15.34 -0.95
N PRO A 97 8.00 -16.00 -0.59
CA PRO A 97 6.90 -16.39 -1.47
C PRO A 97 6.18 -15.18 -2.08
N ARG A 98 5.45 -15.37 -3.18
CA ARG A 98 4.60 -14.32 -3.75
C ARG A 98 3.47 -13.99 -2.79
N SER A 99 3.48 -12.79 -2.22
CA SER A 99 2.42 -12.32 -1.32
C SER A 99 2.18 -10.83 -1.48
N ILE A 100 0.95 -10.41 -1.22
CA ILE A 100 0.54 -9.00 -1.22
C ILE A 100 0.05 -8.68 0.19
N LEU A 101 0.67 -7.70 0.81
CA LEU A 101 0.28 -7.22 2.13
C LEU A 101 -0.24 -5.79 1.99
N ARG A 102 -1.50 -5.55 2.37
CA ARG A 102 -2.02 -4.18 2.45
C ARG A 102 -1.29 -3.43 3.57
N ILE A 103 -0.87 -2.21 3.27
CA ILE A 103 -0.25 -1.30 4.24
C ILE A 103 -1.18 -0.11 4.46
N ASP A 104 -1.25 0.37 5.69
CA ASP A 104 -1.83 1.66 6.03
C ASP A 104 -0.93 2.40 7.02
N PHE A 105 -1.12 3.71 7.12
CA PHE A 105 -0.33 4.53 8.02
C PHE A 105 -0.54 4.17 9.49
N ILE A 106 -1.73 3.73 9.88
CA ILE A 106 -2.02 3.35 11.26
C ILE A 106 -1.10 2.20 11.69
N THR A 107 -0.93 1.23 10.81
CA THR A 107 -0.03 0.08 11.00
C THR A 107 1.43 0.54 11.07
N LEU A 108 1.88 1.41 10.17
CA LEU A 108 3.24 1.95 10.20
C LEU A 108 3.54 2.76 11.47
N GLU A 109 2.58 3.58 11.91
CA GLU A 109 2.69 4.34 13.16
C GLU A 109 2.72 3.42 14.39
N ARG A 110 1.95 2.35 14.41
CA ARG A 110 2.00 1.33 15.47
C ARG A 110 3.35 0.63 15.52
N MET A 111 3.89 0.23 14.38
CA MET A 111 5.23 -0.38 14.30
C MET A 111 6.30 0.55 14.87
N LEU A 112 6.20 1.85 14.58
CA LEU A 112 7.12 2.85 15.14
C LEU A 112 7.03 2.95 16.67
N LEU A 113 5.81 2.88 17.23
CA LEU A 113 5.62 2.87 18.68
C LEU A 113 6.20 1.60 19.33
N VAL A 114 6.03 0.45 18.68
CA VAL A 114 6.63 -0.82 19.14
C VAL A 114 8.15 -0.75 19.10
N ALA A 115 8.75 -0.24 18.02
CA ALA A 115 10.19 -0.04 17.93
C ALA A 115 10.70 0.86 19.07
N LYS A 116 10.03 2.00 19.30
CA LYS A 116 10.37 2.93 20.39
C LYS A 116 10.32 2.24 21.77
N ALA A 117 9.32 1.40 22.02
CA ALA A 117 9.22 0.66 23.28
C ALA A 117 10.40 -0.31 23.44
N LYS A 118 10.71 -1.07 22.38
CA LYS A 118 11.78 -2.07 22.38
C LYS A 118 13.18 -1.50 22.51
N LEU A 119 13.43 -0.26 22.04
CA LEU A 119 14.73 0.41 22.24
C LEU A 119 15.08 0.64 23.71
N MET A 120 14.07 0.79 24.58
CA MET A 120 14.27 0.98 26.01
C MET A 120 14.66 -0.31 26.74
N GLU A 121 14.55 -1.47 26.08
CA GLU A 121 14.83 -2.78 26.63
C GLU A 121 16.07 -3.39 25.93
N PRO A 122 17.21 -3.55 26.63
CA PRO A 122 18.47 -4.00 26.01
C PRO A 122 18.34 -5.29 25.17
N ASP A 123 17.55 -6.25 25.65
CA ASP A 123 17.38 -7.56 25.02
C ASP A 123 16.59 -7.50 23.68
N TYR A 124 15.91 -6.38 23.40
CA TYR A 124 15.06 -6.23 22.20
C TYR A 124 15.56 -5.17 21.22
N ARG A 125 16.77 -4.62 21.42
CA ARG A 125 17.33 -3.57 20.54
C ARG A 125 17.48 -4.03 19.10
N ASP A 126 17.97 -5.24 18.86
CA ASP A 126 18.11 -5.77 17.50
C ASP A 126 16.76 -5.89 16.78
N GLU A 127 15.71 -6.26 17.51
CA GLU A 127 14.36 -6.33 16.96
C GLU A 127 13.82 -4.93 16.64
N ALA A 128 14.06 -3.95 17.51
CA ALA A 128 13.70 -2.57 17.25
C ALA A 128 14.41 -2.03 16.00
N GLY A 129 15.71 -2.30 15.85
CA GLY A 129 16.49 -1.94 14.66
C GLY A 129 15.89 -2.52 13.38
N ASN A 130 15.52 -3.81 13.40
CA ASN A 130 14.85 -4.46 12.27
C ASN A 130 13.50 -3.81 11.90
N ILE A 131 12.71 -3.40 12.90
CA ILE A 131 11.46 -2.67 12.67
C ILE A 131 11.73 -1.30 12.05
N LEU A 132 12.72 -0.57 12.54
CA LEU A 132 13.09 0.75 12.00
C LEU A 132 13.63 0.66 10.57
N ASP A 133 14.41 -0.37 10.25
CA ASP A 133 14.89 -0.65 8.90
C ASP A 133 13.76 -1.01 7.95
N TYR A 134 12.81 -1.82 8.40
CA TYR A 134 11.59 -2.08 7.65
C TYR A 134 10.82 -0.78 7.37
N LEU A 135 10.56 0.03 8.40
CA LEU A 135 9.81 1.28 8.27
C LEU A 135 10.50 2.27 7.30
N ASP A 136 11.80 2.44 7.43
CA ASP A 136 12.59 3.31 6.55
C ASP A 136 12.53 2.85 5.10
N ARG A 137 12.65 1.53 4.85
CA ARG A 137 12.51 0.93 3.52
C ARG A 137 11.13 1.19 2.91
N ILE A 138 10.06 1.05 3.68
CA ILE A 138 8.69 1.30 3.18
C ILE A 138 8.53 2.80 2.88
N VAL A 139 8.85 3.67 3.84
CA VAL A 139 8.59 5.12 3.77
C VAL A 139 9.46 5.81 2.72
N SER A 140 10.68 5.32 2.47
CA SER A 140 11.55 5.82 1.39
C SER A 140 10.98 5.55 -0.02
N ARG A 141 10.14 4.51 -0.16
CA ARG A 141 9.54 4.07 -1.43
C ARG A 141 8.09 4.51 -1.64
N LEU A 142 7.51 5.28 -0.70
CA LEU A 142 6.18 5.85 -0.88
C LEU A 142 6.22 6.99 -1.91
N PRO A 143 5.24 7.08 -2.83
CA PRO A 143 5.21 8.14 -3.83
C PRO A 143 4.87 9.50 -3.24
N ARG A 144 5.18 10.55 -3.99
CA ARG A 144 4.57 11.87 -3.75
C ARG A 144 3.15 11.88 -4.31
N TYR A 145 2.22 12.44 -3.54
CA TYR A 145 0.82 12.65 -3.91
C TYR A 145 0.39 14.08 -3.52
N ARG A 146 -0.80 14.26 -2.94
CA ARG A 146 -1.33 15.54 -2.43
C ARG A 146 -1.00 15.74 -0.95
N LYS A 147 -1.13 16.98 -0.47
CA LYS A 147 -1.25 17.24 0.98
C LYS A 147 -2.67 16.79 1.40
N PRO A 148 -2.88 16.04 2.49
CA PRO A 148 -2.00 15.84 3.65
C PRO A 148 -1.08 14.62 3.59
N PHE A 149 -1.27 13.68 2.66
CA PHE A 149 -0.49 12.43 2.56
C PHE A 149 1.02 12.68 2.62
N ASN A 150 1.54 13.58 1.79
CA ASN A 150 2.97 13.90 1.75
C ASN A 150 3.52 14.36 3.11
N ARG A 151 2.71 15.09 3.88
CA ARG A 151 3.10 15.57 5.22
C ARG A 151 3.23 14.39 6.18
N ARG A 152 2.28 13.46 6.15
CA ARG A 152 2.33 12.23 6.98
C ARG A 152 3.54 11.36 6.65
N VAL A 153 3.85 11.18 5.35
CA VAL A 153 5.07 10.48 4.91
C VAL A 153 6.31 11.15 5.50
N GLN A 154 6.40 12.48 5.40
CA GLN A 154 7.55 13.24 5.89
C GLN A 154 7.68 13.16 7.42
N GLU A 155 6.58 13.32 8.15
CA GLU A 155 6.54 13.19 9.61
C GLU A 155 6.98 11.79 10.07
N LEU A 156 6.47 10.75 9.41
CA LEU A 156 6.87 9.38 9.71
C LEU A 156 8.37 9.15 9.42
N ARG A 157 8.87 9.66 8.29
CA ARG A 157 10.29 9.57 7.92
C ARG A 157 11.20 10.25 8.94
N MET A 158 10.86 11.46 9.38
CA MET A 158 11.63 12.18 10.40
C MET A 158 11.64 11.42 11.72
N ARG A 159 10.50 10.86 12.15
CA ARG A 159 10.42 10.10 13.40
C ARG A 159 11.24 8.81 13.34
N VAL A 160 11.23 8.09 12.22
CA VAL A 160 12.09 6.90 12.01
C VAL A 160 13.56 7.29 12.06
N GLY A 161 13.95 8.36 11.36
CA GLY A 161 15.34 8.85 11.35
C GLY A 161 15.83 9.26 12.74
N ASN A 162 15.01 9.96 13.52
CA ASN A 162 15.38 10.38 14.88
C ASN A 162 15.62 9.20 15.82
N LEU A 163 14.86 8.11 15.68
CA LEU A 163 15.07 6.91 16.50
C LEU A 163 16.35 6.17 16.11
N LYS A 164 16.68 6.10 14.81
CA LYS A 164 17.92 5.46 14.35
C LYS A 164 19.22 6.19 14.75
N ILE A 165 19.16 7.50 14.99
CA ILE A 165 20.34 8.32 15.37
C ILE A 165 20.54 8.32 16.89
N GLY A 166 19.49 8.01 17.67
CA GLY A 166 19.53 8.03 19.14
C GLY A 166 20.05 6.73 19.78
N ASP A 167 20.34 5.70 18.97
CA ASP A 167 20.94 4.42 19.36
C ASP A 167 22.46 4.41 19.12
#